data_AF-B4DMR7-F1
#
_entry.id   AF-B4DMR7-F1
#
_cell.length_a   1.000
_cell.length_b   1.000
_cell.length_c   1.000
_cell.angle_alpha   90.00
_cell.angle_beta   90.00
_cell.angle_gamma   90.00
#
_symmetry.space_group_name_H-M   'P 1'
#
loop_
_entity.id
_entity.type
_entity.pdbx_description
1 polymer ?
#
loop_
_entity_poly.entity_id
_entity_poly.type
_entity_poly.pdbx_seq_one_letter_code
_entity_poly.pdbx_strand_id
1 'polypeptide(L)'
;MLNGSRSKIFDKNSTFGSVEVHNLQPEKVQTLEAWVIHGGREDSRDLCQDPTIKELESIISKRNIQFSCKNIYRPDKFLQCVKNPEDSSCTSEI
;
A
#
# COMPACT_ATOMS: atom_id res chain seq x y z
N MET A 1 4.64 -1.73 -1.45
CA MET A 1 4.37 -0.31 -1.77
C MET A 1 3.84 -0.22 -3.19
N LEU A 2 2.87 0.64 -3.46
CA LEU A 2 2.21 0.79 -4.76
C LEU A 2 2.22 2.26 -5.19
N ASN A 3 2.32 2.53 -6.49
CA ASN A 3 2.35 3.89 -7.02
C ASN A 3 0.91 4.36 -7.34
N GLY A 4 0.39 5.26 -6.52
CA GLY A 4 -0.96 5.81 -6.62
C GLY A 4 -1.18 6.79 -7.77
N SER A 5 -0.12 7.26 -8.43
CA SER A 5 -0.24 8.15 -9.60
C SER A 5 -0.33 7.41 -10.94
N ARG A 6 -0.33 6.08 -10.92
CA ARG A 6 -0.58 5.27 -12.13
C ARG A 6 -2.07 5.07 -12.35
N SER A 7 -2.46 4.87 -13.61
CA SER A 7 -3.85 4.55 -13.98
C SER A 7 -4.35 3.24 -13.36
N LYS A 8 -3.43 2.29 -13.13
CA LYS A 8 -3.65 1.09 -12.32
C LYS A 8 -2.68 1.12 -11.16
N ILE A 9 -3.21 1.29 -9.95
CA ILE A 9 -2.40 1.28 -8.73
C ILE A 9 -1.94 -0.16 -8.45
N PHE A 10 -2.85 -1.12 -8.65
CA PHE A 10 -2.55 -2.54 -8.74
C PHE A 10 -2.82 -3.04 -10.16
N ASP A 11 -1.87 -3.77 -10.74
CA ASP A 11 -2.07 -4.49 -12.00
C ASP A 11 -1.84 -5.98 -11.79
N LYS A 12 -2.90 -6.78 -11.94
CA LYS A 12 -2.84 -8.25 -11.81
C LYS A 12 -1.88 -8.91 -12.80
N ASN A 13 -1.56 -8.24 -13.92
CA ASN A 13 -0.65 -8.76 -14.93
C ASN A 13 0.81 -8.35 -14.67
N SER A 14 1.09 -7.51 -13.67
CA SER A 14 2.47 -7.19 -13.25
C SER A 14 3.13 -8.40 -12.58
N THR A 15 4.45 -8.38 -12.40
CA THR A 15 5.17 -9.42 -11.63
C THR A 15 4.60 -9.57 -10.21
N PHE A 16 4.32 -8.45 -9.54
CA PHE A 16 3.72 -8.47 -8.21
C PHE A 16 2.34 -9.17 -8.24
N GLY A 17 1.48 -8.77 -9.19
CA GLY A 17 0.13 -9.31 -9.30
C GLY A 17 0.07 -10.77 -9.74
N SER A 18 0.89 -11.17 -10.71
CA SER A 18 0.82 -12.49 -11.33
C SER A 18 1.68 -13.56 -10.64
N VAL A 19 2.78 -13.15 -10.00
CA VAL A 19 3.73 -14.07 -9.37
C VAL A 19 3.72 -13.89 -7.86
N GLU A 20 4.11 -12.72 -7.35
CA GLU A 20 4.41 -12.57 -5.92
C GLU A 20 3.17 -12.76 -5.04
N VAL A 21 2.07 -12.08 -5.35
CA VAL A 21 0.78 -12.21 -4.64
C VAL A 21 0.28 -13.67 -4.65
N HIS A 22 0.52 -14.39 -5.73
CA HIS A 22 0.04 -15.77 -5.89
C HIS A 22 0.88 -16.81 -5.15
N ASN A 23 2.11 -16.46 -4.76
CA ASN A 23 3.03 -17.33 -4.04
C ASN A 23 3.09 -17.04 -2.53
N LEU A 24 2.30 -16.08 -2.03
CA LEU A 24 2.14 -15.88 -0.59
C LEU A 24 1.48 -17.12 0.05
N GLN A 25 2.15 -17.67 1.06
CA GLN A 25 1.70 -18.85 1.81
C GLN A 25 0.88 -18.40 3.02
N PRO A 26 -0.43 -18.69 3.08
CA PRO A 26 -1.28 -18.21 4.16
C PRO A 26 -0.95 -18.82 5.53
N GLU A 27 -0.25 -19.95 5.56
CA GLU A 27 0.22 -20.55 6.82
C GLU A 27 1.39 -19.75 7.44
N LYS A 28 2.05 -18.89 6.65
CA LYS A 28 3.21 -18.09 7.06
C LYS A 28 2.95 -16.59 7.06
N VAL A 29 1.98 -16.12 6.29
CA VAL A 29 1.69 -14.69 6.11
C VAL A 29 0.30 -14.40 6.63
N GLN A 30 0.22 -13.66 7.74
CA GLN A 30 -1.05 -13.31 8.36
C GLN A 30 -1.70 -12.08 7.71
N THR A 31 -0.89 -11.08 7.36
CA THR A 31 -1.36 -9.78 6.86
C THR A 31 -0.49 -9.28 5.71
N LEU A 32 -1.12 -8.79 4.65
CA LEU A 32 -0.48 -7.95 3.64
C LEU A 32 -0.89 -6.49 3.89
N GLU A 33 0.09 -5.64 4.21
CA GLU A 33 -0.12 -4.19 4.35
C GLU A 33 0.34 -3.46 3.09
N ALA A 34 -0.59 -2.87 2.35
CA ALA A 34 -0.34 -2.09 1.15
C ALA A 34 -0.15 -0.61 1.50
N TRP A 35 1.02 -0.06 1.19
CA TRP A 35 1.25 1.39 1.27
C TRP A 35 1.12 2.00 -0.13
N VAL A 36 0.10 2.81 -0.33
CA VAL A 36 -0.18 3.50 -1.59
C VAL A 36 0.47 4.89 -1.55
N ILE A 37 1.47 5.09 -2.40
CA ILE A 37 2.27 6.31 -2.46
C ILE A 37 1.61 7.29 -3.42
N HIS A 38 1.21 8.46 -2.91
CA HIS A 38 0.64 9.53 -3.72
C HIS A 38 1.76 10.25 -4.47
N GLY A 39 1.63 10.46 -5.78
CA GLY A 39 2.68 11.14 -6.56
C GLY A 39 2.58 12.66 -6.60
N GLY A 40 1.56 13.27 -5.97
CA GLY A 40 1.41 14.73 -5.88
C GLY A 40 0.88 15.16 -4.51
N ARG A 41 1.33 16.31 -4.02
CA ARG A 41 0.98 16.84 -2.69
C ARG A 41 -0.50 17.22 -2.53
N GLU A 42 -1.22 17.37 -3.63
CA GLU A 42 -2.62 17.84 -3.66
C GLU A 42 -3.64 16.69 -3.75
N ASP A 43 -3.20 15.45 -3.99
CA ASP A 43 -4.09 14.31 -4.01
C ASP A 43 -4.41 13.90 -2.57
N SER A 44 -5.58 14.32 -2.07
CA SER A 44 -6.08 13.98 -0.74
C SER A 44 -7.09 12.83 -0.76
N ARG A 45 -7.30 12.20 -1.93
CA ARG A 45 -8.26 11.12 -2.08
C ARG A 45 -7.80 9.88 -1.32
N ASP A 46 -8.75 9.10 -0.80
CA ASP A 46 -8.43 7.79 -0.26
C ASP A 46 -8.21 6.80 -1.41
N LEU A 47 -6.95 6.66 -1.85
CA LEU A 47 -6.58 5.72 -2.92
C LEU A 47 -6.66 4.25 -2.46
N CYS A 48 -6.83 3.97 -1.17
CA CYS A 48 -7.14 2.62 -0.71
C CYS A 48 -8.56 2.17 -1.09
N GLN A 49 -9.45 3.11 -1.46
CA GLN A 49 -10.75 2.79 -2.05
C GLN A 49 -10.71 2.64 -3.57
N ASP A 50 -9.55 2.79 -4.21
CA ASP A 50 -9.42 2.63 -5.66
C ASP A 50 -9.86 1.21 -6.08
N PRO A 51 -10.59 1.05 -7.20
CA PRO A 51 -11.07 -0.25 -7.66
C PRO A 51 -9.97 -1.29 -7.83
N THR A 52 -8.75 -0.87 -8.25
CA THR A 52 -7.63 -1.81 -8.41
C THR A 52 -7.06 -2.25 -7.05
N ILE A 53 -7.09 -1.38 -6.04
CA ILE A 53 -6.74 -1.78 -4.66
C ILE A 53 -7.80 -2.72 -4.08
N LYS A 54 -9.09 -2.50 -4.36
CA LYS A 54 -10.16 -3.42 -3.99
C LYS A 54 -10.05 -4.78 -4.70
N GLU A 55 -9.55 -4.81 -5.92
CA GLU A 55 -9.21 -6.07 -6.60
C GLU A 55 -8.08 -6.81 -5.86
N LEU A 56 -7.01 -6.12 -5.46
CA LEU A 56 -5.94 -6.70 -4.65
C LEU A 56 -6.46 -7.22 -3.30
N GLU A 57 -7.26 -6.43 -2.58
CA GLU A 57 -7.89 -6.81 -1.32
C GLU A 57 -8.70 -8.11 -1.47
N SER A 58 -9.48 -8.23 -2.55
CA SER A 58 -10.25 -9.45 -2.84
C SER A 58 -9.35 -10.67 -3.08
N ILE A 59 -8.26 -10.51 -3.84
CA ILE A 59 -7.33 -11.61 -4.13
C ILE A 59 -6.64 -12.10 -2.85
N ILE A 60 -6.20 -11.18 -1.99
CA ILE A 60 -5.52 -11.50 -0.72
C ILE A 60 -6.49 -12.15 0.26
N SER A 61 -7.70 -11.61 0.40
CA SER A 61 -8.71 -12.13 1.33
C SER A 61 -9.15 -13.55 0.94
N LYS A 62 -9.29 -13.85 -0.37
CA LYS A 62 -9.59 -15.20 -0.87
C LYS A 62 -8.51 -16.23 -0.55
N ARG A 63 -7.30 -15.77 -0.21
CA ARG A 63 -6.16 -16.61 0.18
C ARG A 63 -6.06 -16.79 1.69
N ASN A 64 -7.04 -16.33 2.48
CA ASN A 64 -7.00 -16.38 3.94
C ASN A 64 -5.85 -15.57 4.56
N ILE A 65 -5.50 -14.45 3.91
CA ILE A 65 -4.55 -13.46 4.40
C ILE A 65 -5.32 -12.17 4.66
N GLN A 66 -5.08 -11.51 5.78
CA GLN A 66 -5.69 -10.22 6.09
C GLN A 66 -5.10 -9.12 5.19
N PHE A 67 -5.92 -8.16 4.79
CA PHE A 67 -5.47 -7.02 3.99
C PHE A 67 -5.60 -5.73 4.80
N SER A 68 -4.53 -4.93 4.82
CA SER A 68 -4.51 -3.57 5.38
C SER A 68 -3.99 -2.61 4.31
N CYS A 69 -4.48 -1.37 4.28
CA CYS A 69 -4.01 -0.36 3.34
C CYS A 69 -3.80 0.99 4.03
N LYS A 70 -2.71 1.67 3.66
CA LYS A 70 -2.35 3.00 4.14
C LYS A 70 -2.03 3.93 2.97
N ASN A 71 -2.59 5.14 3.01
CA ASN A 71 -2.22 6.21 2.10
C ASN A 71 -0.98 6.93 2.62
N ILE A 72 0.04 7.04 1.77
CA ILE A 72 1.21 7.89 2.00
C ILE A 72 1.05 9.15 1.15
N TYR A 73 0.35 10.15 1.70
CA TYR A 73 0.02 11.41 1.02
C TYR A 73 1.23 12.31 0.74
N ARG A 74 2.26 12.23 1.59
CA ARG A 74 3.48 13.07 1.49
C ARG A 74 4.71 12.17 1.49
N PRO A 75 5.12 11.61 0.33
CA PRO A 75 6.25 10.67 0.26
C PRO A 75 7.58 11.29 0.67
N ASP A 76 7.75 12.58 0.42
CA ASP A 76 8.89 13.39 0.85
C ASP A 76 8.97 13.50 2.36
N LYS A 77 7.86 13.84 3.03
CA LYS A 77 7.79 13.87 4.49
C LYS A 77 7.99 12.47 5.08
N PHE A 78 7.37 11.45 4.47
CA PHE A 78 7.56 10.06 4.87
C PHE A 78 9.05 9.66 4.82
N LEU A 79 9.75 9.97 3.73
CA LEU A 79 11.18 9.68 3.60
C LEU A 79 12.04 10.47 4.60
N GLN A 80 11.68 11.74 4.88
CA GLN A 80 12.35 12.52 5.93
C GLN A 80 12.19 11.86 7.30
N CYS A 81 10.99 11.38 7.64
CA CYS A 81 10.73 10.69 8.90
C CYS A 81 11.44 9.34 9.01
N VAL A 82 11.61 8.61 7.91
CA VAL A 82 12.42 7.37 7.92
C VAL A 82 13.89 7.69 8.19
N LYS A 83 14.40 8.83 7.72
CA LYS A 83 15.79 9.25 7.93
C LYS A 83 16.03 9.82 9.34
N ASN A 84 15.07 10.59 9.85
CA ASN A 84 15.15 11.29 11.13
C ASN A 84 13.91 10.97 11.98
N PRO A 85 13.82 9.76 12.56
CA PRO A 85 12.60 9.29 13.24
C PRO A 85 12.30 10.04 14.53
N GLU A 86 13.30 10.62 15.18
CA GLU A 86 13.16 11.40 16.43
C GLU A 86 12.61 12.82 16.21
N ASP A 87 12.39 13.23 14.96
CA ASP A 87 11.80 14.53 14.65
C ASP A 87 10.35 14.58 15.15
N SER A 88 10.00 15.62 15.89
CA SER A 88 8.66 15.78 16.49
C SER A 88 7.54 15.87 15.46
N SER A 89 7.85 16.15 14.18
CA SER A 89 6.89 16.16 13.09
C SER A 89 6.57 14.76 12.53
N CYS A 90 7.27 13.73 13.00
CA CYS A 90 7.20 12.34 12.54
C CYS A 90 6.51 11.38 13.53
N THR A 91 6.22 11.84 14.75
CA THR A 91 5.40 11.11 15.70
C THR A 91 3.99 10.94 15.12
N SER A 92 3.58 9.69 14.94
CA SER A 92 2.18 9.37 14.63
C SER A 92 1.37 9.60 15.91
N GLU A 93 0.31 10.40 15.86
CA GLU A 93 -0.66 10.48 16.96
C GLU A 93 -1.21 9.07 17.18
N ILE A 94 -1.00 8.53 18.39
CA ILE A 94 -1.51 7.22 18.83
C ILE A 94 -2.98 7.37 19.21
#